data_AF-A0A965AFJ4-F1
#
_entry.id   AF-A0A965AFJ4-F1
#
_cell.length_a   1.000
_cell.length_b   1.000
_cell.length_c   1.000
_cell.angle_alpha   90.00
_cell.angle_beta   90.00
_cell.angle_gamma   90.00
#
_symmetry.space_group_name_H-M   'P 1'
#
loop_
_entity.id
_entity.type
_entity.pdbx_description
1 polymer ?
#
loop_
_entity_poly.entity_id
_entity_poly.type
_entity_poly.pdbx_seq_one_letter_code
_entity_poly.pdbx_strand_id
1 'polypeptide(L)' 'MQLTLVTLNTWKGEGDYPARLSAMGDLIADLHPDIVFLQEVFAVPGTEIGTAISLQRPRRIDLGSGDPDPL' A
#
# COMPACT_ATOMS: atom_id res chain seq x y z
N MET A 1 -10.06 17.90 -9.06
CA MET A 1 -9.18 16.84 -8.51
C MET A 1 -9.83 16.29 -7.26
N GLN A 2 -9.81 14.96 -7.09
CA GLN A 2 -10.28 14.28 -5.89
C GLN A 2 -9.08 13.62 -5.23
N LEU A 3 -8.97 13.73 -3.90
CA LEU A 3 -7.92 13.12 -3.08
C LEU A 3 -8.52 11.95 -2.29
N THR A 4 -7.89 10.79 -2.36
CA THR A 4 -8.33 9.57 -1.65
C THR A 4 -7.34 9.19 -0.56
N LEU A 5 -7.85 9.08 0.67
CA LEU A 5 -7.05 8.70 1.84
C LEU A 5 -7.60 7.41 2.43
N VAL A 6 -6.72 6.47 2.73
CA VAL A 6 -7.05 5.22 3.42
C VAL A 6 -6.34 5.20 4.76
N THR A 7 -7.06 4.80 5.81
CA THR A 7 -6.47 4.47 7.10
C THR A 7 -6.60 2.97 7.35
N LEU A 8 -5.51 2.32 7.76
CA LEU A 8 -5.49 0.89 8.03
C LEU A 8 -4.71 0.62 9.33
N ASN A 9 -5.40 0.03 10.30
CA ASN A 9 -4.74 -0.62 11.42
C ASN A 9 -4.39 -2.06 11.00
N THR A 10 -3.11 -2.40 11.06
CA THR A 10 -2.58 -3.71 10.62
C THR A 10 -2.74 -4.83 11.65
N TRP A 11 -3.28 -4.48 12.82
CA TRP A 11 -3.52 -5.35 13.96
C TRP A 11 -2.24 -6.00 14.50
N LYS A 12 -2.35 -6.76 15.59
CA LYS A 12 -1.22 -7.42 16.25
C LYS A 12 -0.56 -8.47 15.36
N GLY A 13 0.75 -8.66 15.54
CA GLY A 13 1.59 -9.60 14.78
C GLY A 13 1.38 -11.08 15.12
N GLU A 14 0.20 -11.49 15.58
CA GLU A 14 -0.13 -12.90 15.85
C GLU A 14 -0.52 -13.66 14.56
N GLY A 15 -0.33 -14.98 14.54
CA GLY A 15 -0.62 -15.80 13.36
C GLY A 15 0.34 -15.53 12.19
N ASP A 16 -0.08 -15.85 10.96
CA ASP A 16 0.72 -15.63 9.75
C ASP A 16 0.69 -14.15 9.33
N TYR A 17 1.48 -13.34 10.02
CA TYR A 17 1.56 -11.90 9.76
C TYR A 17 2.09 -11.55 8.36
N PRO A 18 3.14 -12.20 7.82
CA PRO A 18 3.59 -11.96 6.45
C PRO A 18 2.50 -12.19 5.39
N ALA A 19 1.75 -13.29 5.47
CA ALA A 19 0.68 -13.56 4.52
C ALA A 19 -0.44 -12.49 4.59
N ARG A 20 -0.77 -12.02 5.82
CA ARG A 20 -1.73 -10.93 6.01
C ARG A 20 -1.24 -9.61 5.42
N LEU A 21 0.02 -9.24 5.64
CA LEU A 21 0.60 -8.03 5.04
C LEU A 21 0.59 -8.10 3.52
N SER A 22 0.85 -9.28 2.94
CA SER A 22 0.72 -9.50 1.51
C SER A 22 -0.70 -9.18 1.01
N ALA A 23 -1.72 -9.77 1.65
CA ALA A 23 -3.12 -9.55 1.28
C ALA A 23 -3.60 -8.11 1.53
N MET A 24 -3.17 -7.47 2.62
CA MET A 24 -3.44 -6.05 2.88
C MET A 24 -2.84 -5.17 1.78
N GLY A 25 -1.63 -5.48 1.33
CA GLY A 25 -0.97 -4.76 0.23
C GLY A 25 -1.73 -4.89 -1.09
N ASP A 26 -2.27 -6.07 -1.41
CA ASP A 26 -3.13 -6.28 -2.58
C ASP A 26 -4.41 -5.42 -2.51
N LEU A 27 -5.10 -5.45 -1.37
CA LEU A 27 -6.32 -4.66 -1.16
C LEU A 27 -6.06 -3.15 -1.22
N ILE A 28 -4.96 -2.68 -0.63
CA ILE A 28 -4.56 -1.26 -0.71
C ILE A 28 -4.30 -0.87 -2.17
N ALA A 29 -3.64 -1.73 -2.95
CA ALA A 29 -3.33 -1.44 -4.34
C ALA A 29 -4.60 -1.29 -5.19
N ASP A 30 -5.59 -2.17 -5.00
CA ASP A 30 -6.88 -2.14 -5.71
C ASP A 30 -7.70 -0.88 -5.41
N LEU A 31 -7.50 -0.24 -4.26
CA LEU A 31 -8.20 1.00 -3.90
C LEU A 31 -7.60 2.26 -4.55
N HIS A 32 -6.43 2.15 -5.17
CA HIS A 32 -5.69 3.27 -5.75
C HIS A 32 -5.63 4.53 -4.86
N PRO A 33 -5.27 4.44 -3.57
CA PRO A 33 -5.24 5.61 -2.69
C PRO A 33 -4.04 6.51 -3.02
N ASP A 34 -4.22 7.80 -2.78
CA ASP A 34 -3.12 8.77 -2.85
C ASP A 34 -2.22 8.65 -1.62
N ILE A 35 -2.85 8.49 -0.44
CA ILE A 35 -2.18 8.44 0.87
C ILE A 35 -2.76 7.32 1.71
N VAL A 36 -1.88 6.55 2.38
CA VAL A 36 -2.23 5.51 3.35
C VAL A 36 -1.65 5.85 4.72
N PHE A 37 -2.49 5.88 5.75
CA PHE A 37 -2.09 6.01 7.15
C PHE A 37 -2.15 4.65 7.84
N LEU A 38 -1.02 4.20 8.39
CA LEU A 38 -0.92 2.90 9.04
C LEU A 38 -0.88 3.02 10.56
N GLN A 39 -1.56 2.09 11.26
CA GLN A 39 -1.45 1.91 12.70
C GLN A 39 -1.03 0.47 13.05
N GLU A 40 -0.53 0.29 14.28
CA GLU A 40 0.06 -0.97 14.77
C GLU A 40 1.25 -1.46 13.92
N VAL A 41 2.03 -0.51 13.40
CA VAL A 41 3.19 -0.77 12.56
C VAL A 41 4.34 -1.38 13.38
N PHE A 42 4.68 -2.63 13.08
CA PHE A 42 5.92 -3.24 13.58
C PHE A 42 7.11 -2.89 12.69
N ALA A 43 8.26 -2.68 13.33
CA ALA A 43 9.56 -2.54 12.69
C ALA A 43 10.60 -3.37 13.45
N VAL A 44 11.55 -3.97 12.73
CA VAL A 44 12.67 -4.69 13.32
C VAL A 44 13.84 -3.70 13.46
N PRO A 45 14.23 -3.31 14.69
CA PRO A 45 15.26 -2.29 14.90
C PRO A 45 16.58 -2.62 14.21
N GLY A 46 17.18 -1.62 13.58
CA GLY A 46 18.45 -1.77 12.86
C GLY A 46 18.35 -2.45 11.48
N THR A 47 17.14 -2.66 10.97
CA THR A 47 16.90 -3.23 9.63
C THR A 47 15.84 -2.43 8.88
N GLU A 48 15.68 -2.71 7.58
CA GLU A 48 14.57 -2.20 6.77
C GLU A 48 13.33 -3.12 6.81
N ILE A 49 13.32 -4.14 7.68
CA ILE A 49 12.17 -5.02 7.80
C ILE A 49 11.11 -4.34 8.67
N GLY A 50 9.93 -4.15 8.10
CA GLY A 50 8.82 -3.57 8.83
C GLY A 50 7.53 -3.57 8.04
N THR A 51 6.43 -3.40 8.76
CA THR A 51 5.06 -3.43 8.23
C THR A 51 4.88 -2.44 7.09
N ALA A 52 5.37 -1.21 7.26
CA ALA A 52 5.27 -0.17 6.24
C ALA A 52 6.02 -0.55 4.96
N ILE A 53 7.21 -1.15 5.09
CA ILE A 53 8.04 -1.56 3.95
C ILE A 53 7.36 -2.73 3.21
N SER A 54 6.78 -3.69 3.94
CA SER A 54 6.03 -4.79 3.34
C SER A 54 4.77 -4.36 2.59
N LEU A 55 4.18 -3.21 2.94
CA LEU A 55 3.00 -2.64 2.27
C LEU A 55 3.35 -1.64 1.17
N GLN A 56 4.63 -1.34 0.95
CA GLN A 56 5.10 -0.55 -0.19
C GLN A 56 5.08 -1.42 -1.45
N ARG A 57 3.89 -1.72 -1.97
CA ARG A 57 3.80 -2.28 -3.32
C ARG A 57 3.92 -1.15 -4.34
N PRO A 58 4.72 -1.32 -5.41
CA PRO A 58 4.77 -0.34 -6.47
C PRO A 58 3.37 -0.23 -7.09
N ARG A 59 2.83 1.00 -7.09
CA ARG A 59 1.66 1.31 -7.91
C ARG A 59 2.05 0.98 -9.36
N ARG A 60 1.26 0.13 -10.02
CA ARG A 60 1.27 0.09 -11.48
C ARG A 60 0.71 1.44 -11.92
N ILE A 61 1.60 2.38 -12.21
CA ILE A 61 1.21 3.63 -12.87
C ILE A 61 0.90 3.21 -14.30
N ASP A 62 -0.38 3.00 -14.62
CA ASP A 62 -0.80 3.10 -16.01
C ASP A 62 -0.60 4.57 -16.39
N LEU A 63 0.58 4.86 -16.93
CA LEU A 63 0.80 6.04 -17.75
C LEU A 63 -0.11 5.81 -18.96
N GLY A 64 -1.35 6.30 -18.85
CA GLY A 64 -2.31 6.23 -19.93
C GLY A 64 -1.58 6.59 -21.22
N SER A 65 -1.60 5.67 -22.20
CA SER A 65 -1.26 6.01 -23.57
C SER A 65 -2.21 7.14 -23.94
N GLY A 66 -1.73 8.38 -23.86
CA GLY A 66 -2.49 9.53 -24.31
C GLY A 66 -2.89 9.23 -25.74
N ASP A 67 -4.19 9.12 -25.98
CA ASP A 67 -4.69 9.22 -27.34
C ASP A 67 -4.13 10.53 -27.90
N PRO A 68 -3.44 10.52 -29.05
CA PRO A 68 -3.08 11.77 -29.69
C PRO A 68 -4.38 12.48 -30.06
N ASP A 69 -4.50 13.75 -29.65
CA ASP A 69 -5.56 14.66 -30.08
C ASP A 69 -5.85 14.44 -31.58
N PRO A 70 -7.10 14.16 -31.98
CA PRO A 70 -7.43 14.12 -33.39
C PRO A 70 -7.31 15.54 -33.95
N LEU A 71 -6.41 15.71 -34.92
CA LEU A 71 -6.23 16.90 -35.75
C LEU A 71 -7.56 17.38 -36.35
#